data_AF-A0A1D8P825-F1
#
_entry.id   AF-A0A1D8P825-F1
#
_cell.length_a   1.000
_cell.length_b   1.000
_cell.length_c   1.000
_cell.angle_alpha   90.00
_cell.angle_beta   90.00
_cell.angle_gamma   90.00
#
_symmetry.space_group_name_H-M   'P 1'
#
loop_
_entity.id
_entity.type
_entity.pdbx_description
1 polymer ?
#
loop_
_entity_poly.entity_id
_entity_poly.type
_entity_poly.pdbx_seq_one_letter_code
_entity_poly.pdbx_strand_id
1 'polypeptide(L)'
;MFLSLMNFLGFGQEKKETELKTESELKLEEIFFIGDNNFFFDKSKCVVEHNNNKVTDFTFVGNKEIFEKLDEKDDFEFKYFIYPPELRIRNLTLTKNMETRITKNNHLDSEVGIYFGEHGLFEGDFFIKNGWIRIIGFGEVYGKKYPIKINFKL
;
A
#
# COMPACT_ATOMS: atom_id res chain seq x y z
N MET A 1 25.69 52.70 34.10
CA MET A 1 25.59 51.33 34.65
C MET A 1 26.47 50.43 33.80
N PHE A 2 27.14 49.48 34.44
CA PHE A 2 28.34 48.71 34.04
C PHE A 2 28.38 48.07 32.63
N LEU A 3 29.63 47.90 32.14
CA LEU A 3 30.06 47.07 31.00
C LEU A 3 29.86 45.55 31.25
N SER A 4 29.68 44.78 30.16
CA SER A 4 30.42 43.52 29.84
C SER A 4 29.99 43.03 28.45
N LEU A 5 30.82 43.10 27.40
CA LEU A 5 31.71 42.05 26.87
C LEU A 5 31.18 40.59 26.85
N MET A 6 31.06 40.10 25.61
CA MET A 6 31.51 38.81 25.05
C MET A 6 30.91 37.46 25.48
N ASN A 7 30.54 36.73 24.41
CA ASN A 7 30.82 35.32 24.11
C ASN A 7 29.77 34.21 24.41
N PHE A 8 29.47 33.52 23.30
CA PHE A 8 29.44 32.06 23.11
C PHE A 8 28.34 31.21 23.76
N LEU A 9 27.62 30.52 22.86
CA LEU A 9 27.02 29.19 23.00
C LEU A 9 26.01 28.99 24.14
N GLY A 10 24.74 28.91 23.74
CA GLY A 10 23.66 28.41 24.58
C GLY A 10 22.50 27.98 23.71
N PHE A 11 22.49 26.70 23.38
CA PHE A 11 21.39 25.97 22.77
C PHE A 11 20.02 26.37 23.33
N GLY A 12 19.06 26.53 22.41
CA GLY A 12 17.64 26.64 22.72
C GLY A 12 16.85 26.51 21.43
N GLN A 13 17.03 25.39 20.72
CA GLN A 13 16.14 25.01 19.64
C GLN A 13 14.71 24.94 20.21
N GLU A 14 13.86 25.92 19.90
CA GLU A 14 12.42 25.66 19.86
C GLU A 14 12.15 24.76 18.65
N LYS A 15 12.49 23.48 18.81
CA LYS A 15 11.84 22.41 18.08
C LYS A 15 10.36 22.54 18.42
N LYS A 16 9.59 23.15 17.53
CA LYS A 16 8.21 22.71 17.32
C LYS A 16 8.29 21.27 16.83
N GLU A 17 8.49 20.36 17.78
CA GLU A 17 7.95 19.01 17.71
C GLU A 17 6.45 19.19 17.54
N THR A 18 6.06 19.35 16.27
CA THR A 18 4.74 18.92 15.84
C THR A 18 4.83 17.43 16.06
N GLU A 19 4.41 17.00 17.25
CA GLU A 19 4.33 15.61 17.64
C GLU A 19 3.73 14.88 16.44
N LEU A 20 4.59 14.09 15.81
CA LEU A 20 4.23 13.02 14.92
C LEU A 20 3.18 12.26 15.73
N LYS A 21 1.89 12.51 15.46
CA LYS A 21 0.82 11.70 16.02
C LYS A 21 1.17 10.31 15.56
N THR A 22 1.66 9.57 16.53
CA THR A 22 2.14 8.23 16.43
C THR A 22 1.15 7.47 15.56
N GLU A 23 1.62 6.86 14.48
CA GLU A 23 0.97 5.71 13.82
C GLU A 23 0.79 4.52 14.81
N SER A 24 0.82 4.75 16.13
CA SER A 24 0.78 3.74 17.20
C SER A 24 -0.62 3.39 17.68
N GLU A 25 -1.65 3.78 16.92
CA GLU A 25 -2.87 2.99 16.85
C GLU A 25 -3.06 2.60 15.39
N LEU A 26 -2.18 1.72 14.91
CA LEU A 26 -2.48 0.87 13.77
C LEU A 26 -3.80 0.17 14.08
N LYS A 27 -4.91 0.72 13.59
CA LYS A 27 -6.15 -0.04 13.45
C LYS A 27 -5.78 -1.21 12.56
N LEU A 28 -5.55 -2.36 13.20
CA LEU A 28 -5.26 -3.64 12.58
C LEU A 28 -6.55 -4.17 11.93
N GLU A 29 -6.98 -3.44 10.90
CA GLU A 29 -8.15 -3.76 10.11
C GLU A 29 -7.68 -4.20 8.73
N GLU A 30 -8.32 -5.24 8.21
CA GLU A 30 -8.10 -5.67 6.85
C GLU A 30 -8.79 -4.73 5.88
N ILE A 31 -8.01 -4.15 4.97
CA ILE A 31 -8.51 -3.17 3.99
C ILE A 31 -7.94 -3.44 2.61
N PHE A 32 -8.73 -3.19 1.58
CA PHE A 32 -8.29 -3.19 0.19
C PHE A 32 -8.87 -1.96 -0.52
N PHE A 33 -8.13 -0.85 -0.48
CA PHE A 33 -8.50 0.38 -1.15
C PHE A 33 -7.82 0.54 -2.49
N ILE A 34 -8.58 1.01 -3.49
CA ILE A 34 -8.08 1.61 -4.72
C ILE A 34 -8.84 2.91 -4.95
N GLY A 35 -8.12 4.03 -5.03
CA GLY A 35 -8.75 5.35 -4.93
C GLY A 35 -9.43 5.51 -3.57
N ASP A 36 -10.67 5.99 -3.59
CA ASP A 36 -11.49 6.19 -2.39
C ASP A 36 -12.40 4.97 -2.08
N ASN A 37 -12.32 3.91 -2.87
CA ASN A 37 -13.20 2.74 -2.76
C ASN A 37 -12.53 1.61 -1.98
N ASN A 38 -13.19 1.12 -0.93
CA ASN A 38 -12.81 -0.11 -0.24
C ASN A 38 -13.53 -1.31 -0.89
N PHE A 39 -12.77 -2.19 -1.53
CA PHE A 39 -13.31 -3.38 -2.15
C PHE A 39 -13.49 -4.54 -1.17
N PHE A 40 -12.88 -4.45 0.02
CA PHE A 40 -12.68 -5.57 0.94
C PHE A 40 -12.03 -6.79 0.25
N PHE A 41 -11.67 -7.81 1.01
CA PHE A 41 -11.10 -9.02 0.43
C PHE A 41 -12.16 -10.09 0.17
N ASP A 42 -12.13 -10.70 -1.00
CA ASP A 42 -12.63 -12.07 -1.18
C ASP A 42 -11.55 -13.04 -0.66
N LYS A 43 -11.55 -13.27 0.66
CA LYS A 43 -10.51 -14.08 1.32
C LYS A 43 -10.40 -15.50 0.75
N SER A 44 -11.48 -16.04 0.20
CA SER A 44 -11.48 -17.39 -0.39
C SER A 44 -10.62 -17.50 -1.66
N LYS A 45 -10.34 -16.36 -2.30
CA LYS A 45 -9.53 -16.25 -3.52
C LYS A 45 -8.18 -15.60 -3.30
N CYS A 46 -7.92 -15.06 -2.10
CA CYS A 46 -6.61 -14.53 -1.80
C CYS A 46 -5.59 -15.66 -1.67
N VAL A 47 -4.41 -15.46 -2.25
CA VAL A 47 -3.26 -16.36 -2.14
C VAL A 47 -2.16 -15.63 -1.40
N VAL A 48 -1.57 -16.27 -0.40
CA VAL A 48 -0.47 -15.72 0.38
C VAL A 48 0.61 -16.77 0.57
N GLU A 49 1.57 -16.76 -0.35
CA GLU A 49 2.67 -17.71 -0.36
C GLU A 49 4.01 -16.98 -0.34
N HIS A 50 4.78 -17.23 0.71
CA HIS A 50 6.15 -16.76 0.82
C HIS A 50 6.99 -17.73 1.66
N ASN A 51 8.29 -17.80 1.37
CA ASN A 51 9.27 -18.54 2.14
C ASN A 51 10.44 -17.61 2.48
N ASN A 52 10.71 -17.44 3.78
CA ASN A 52 11.64 -16.42 4.29
C ASN A 52 11.31 -15.05 3.68
N ASN A 53 12.28 -14.39 3.04
CA ASN A 53 12.13 -13.11 2.39
C ASN A 53 11.70 -13.19 0.92
N LYS A 54 11.35 -14.37 0.40
CA LYS A 54 10.90 -14.56 -0.98
C LYS A 54 9.39 -14.77 -1.02
N VAL A 55 8.69 -13.86 -1.67
CA VAL A 55 7.27 -14.01 -2.03
C VAL A 55 7.20 -14.80 -3.33
N THR A 56 6.47 -15.92 -3.31
CA THR A 56 6.21 -16.74 -4.50
C THR A 56 4.95 -16.25 -5.20
N ASP A 57 3.84 -16.12 -4.46
CA ASP A 57 2.58 -15.58 -4.96
C ASP A 57 1.81 -14.89 -3.84
N PHE A 58 1.65 -13.57 -3.95
CA PHE A 58 0.56 -12.86 -3.29
C PHE A 58 -0.47 -12.45 -4.34
N THR A 59 -1.70 -12.92 -4.15
CA THR A 59 -2.86 -12.51 -4.94
C THR A 59 -3.91 -11.99 -3.97
N PHE A 60 -4.24 -10.70 -4.05
CA PHE A 60 -5.31 -10.09 -3.25
C PHE A 60 -6.48 -9.77 -4.15
N VAL A 61 -7.66 -10.32 -3.85
CA VAL A 61 -8.85 -10.21 -4.69
C VAL A 61 -9.91 -9.39 -3.97
N GLY A 62 -10.48 -8.40 -4.66
CA GLY A 62 -11.58 -7.58 -4.18
C GLY A 62 -12.86 -8.41 -4.02
N ASN A 63 -13.71 -8.05 -3.06
CA ASN A 63 -14.97 -8.75 -2.86
C ASN A 63 -15.94 -8.45 -4.02
N LYS A 64 -16.46 -9.52 -4.65
CA LYS A 64 -17.36 -9.41 -5.81
C LYS A 64 -18.69 -8.72 -5.47
N GLU A 65 -19.31 -9.04 -4.34
CA GLU A 65 -20.59 -8.42 -3.95
C GLU A 65 -20.43 -6.92 -3.64
N ILE A 66 -19.28 -6.54 -3.08
CA ILE A 66 -18.95 -5.12 -2.85
C ILE A 66 -18.73 -4.41 -4.18
N PHE A 67 -18.00 -5.04 -5.10
CA PHE A 67 -17.80 -4.50 -6.45
C PHE A 67 -19.14 -4.27 -7.17
N GLU A 68 -20.03 -5.27 -7.19
CA GLU A 68 -21.35 -5.16 -7.83
C GLU A 68 -22.20 -4.03 -7.20
N LYS A 69 -22.17 -3.87 -5.87
CA LYS A 69 -22.85 -2.74 -5.19
C LYS A 69 -22.26 -1.37 -5.52
N LEU A 70 -20.95 -1.29 -5.77
CA LEU A 70 -20.32 -0.05 -6.21
C LEU A 70 -20.69 0.26 -7.67
N ASP A 71 -20.77 -0.77 -8.51
CA ASP A 71 -21.11 -0.69 -9.94
C ASP A 71 -22.53 -0.13 -10.20
N GLU A 72 -23.46 -0.35 -9.28
CA GLU A 72 -24.81 0.24 -9.32
C GLU A 72 -24.79 1.78 -9.28
N LYS A 73 -23.72 2.41 -8.76
CA LYS A 73 -23.62 3.88 -8.68
C LYS A 73 -23.25 4.48 -10.04
N ASP A 74 -23.82 5.63 -10.37
CA ASP A 74 -23.58 6.29 -11.66
C ASP A 74 -22.18 6.91 -11.77
N ASP A 75 -21.61 7.34 -10.64
CA ASP A 75 -20.31 7.99 -10.55
C ASP A 75 -19.17 7.02 -10.21
N PHE A 76 -19.43 5.72 -10.23
CA PHE A 76 -18.39 4.73 -9.93
C PHE A 76 -17.32 4.71 -11.02
N GLU A 77 -16.11 5.07 -10.61
CA GLU A 77 -14.98 5.25 -11.52
C GLU A 77 -14.54 3.98 -12.25
N PHE A 78 -14.86 2.81 -11.70
CA PHE A 78 -14.48 1.51 -12.26
C PHE A 78 -15.66 0.75 -12.90
N LYS A 79 -16.76 1.46 -13.21
CA LYS A 79 -18.03 0.89 -13.74
C LYS A 79 -17.91 0.14 -15.08
N TYR A 80 -16.83 0.36 -15.83
CA TYR A 80 -16.60 -0.31 -17.11
C TYR A 80 -15.91 -1.68 -16.98
N PHE A 81 -15.50 -2.06 -15.76
CA PHE A 81 -14.85 -3.33 -15.52
C PHE A 81 -15.85 -4.42 -15.16
N ILE A 82 -15.55 -5.65 -15.57
CA ILE A 82 -16.46 -6.80 -15.38
C ILE A 82 -16.07 -7.67 -14.18
N TYR A 83 -14.91 -7.40 -13.56
CA TYR A 83 -14.39 -8.16 -12.42
C TYR A 83 -13.92 -7.22 -11.31
N PRO A 84 -14.01 -7.65 -10.04
CA PRO A 84 -13.39 -6.94 -8.94
C PRO A 84 -11.87 -6.84 -9.15
N PRO A 85 -11.22 -5.84 -8.52
CA PRO A 85 -9.77 -5.69 -8.63
C PRO A 85 -9.01 -6.88 -8.06
N GLU A 86 -7.89 -7.19 -8.68
CA GLU A 86 -6.89 -8.10 -8.15
C GLU A 86 -5.52 -7.43 -8.13
N LEU A 87 -4.81 -7.50 -7.00
CA LEU A 87 -3.38 -7.16 -6.96
C LEU A 87 -2.59 -8.46 -6.93
N ARG A 88 -1.76 -8.69 -7.95
CA ARG A 88 -0.88 -9.87 -8.03
C ARG A 88 0.57 -9.45 -7.90
N ILE A 89 1.32 -10.16 -7.08
CA ILE A 89 2.74 -9.96 -6.79
C ILE A 89 3.41 -11.33 -6.79
N ARG A 90 4.28 -11.59 -7.76
CA ARG A 90 5.01 -12.85 -7.86
C ARG A 90 6.49 -12.62 -7.96
N ASN A 91 7.24 -13.60 -7.47
CA ASN A 91 8.70 -13.60 -7.50
C ASN A 91 9.34 -12.36 -6.84
N LEU A 92 8.67 -11.73 -5.88
CA LEU A 92 9.19 -10.57 -5.17
C LEU A 92 10.18 -10.98 -4.07
N THR A 93 11.37 -10.37 -4.07
CA THR A 93 12.34 -10.55 -2.98
C THR A 93 12.31 -9.34 -2.04
N LEU A 94 12.05 -9.60 -0.76
CA LEU A 94 12.11 -8.61 0.30
C LEU A 94 13.53 -8.47 0.84
N THR A 95 13.84 -7.31 1.41
CA THR A 95 15.07 -7.12 2.18
C THR A 95 15.03 -7.92 3.49
N LYS A 96 16.15 -7.93 4.24
CA LYS A 96 16.23 -8.58 5.55
C LYS A 96 15.22 -8.03 6.58
N ASN A 97 14.76 -6.79 6.40
CA ASN A 97 13.74 -6.17 7.25
C ASN A 97 12.31 -6.53 6.83
N MET A 98 12.15 -7.49 5.90
CA MET A 98 10.87 -7.90 5.34
C MET A 98 10.10 -6.75 4.66
N GLU A 99 10.85 -5.89 3.96
CA GLU A 99 10.32 -4.75 3.24
C GLU A 99 10.99 -4.58 1.87
N THR A 100 10.29 -4.00 0.91
CA THR A 100 10.87 -3.62 -0.40
C THR A 100 10.02 -2.54 -1.06
N ARG A 101 10.58 -1.90 -2.09
CA ARG A 101 9.89 -0.91 -2.94
C ARG A 101 9.95 -1.33 -4.40
N ILE A 102 8.78 -1.38 -5.03
CA ILE A 102 8.64 -1.53 -6.48
C ILE A 102 8.42 -0.16 -7.12
N THR A 103 9.17 0.07 -8.18
CA THR A 103 9.18 1.29 -8.99
C THR A 103 9.18 0.88 -10.46
N LYS A 104 9.00 1.84 -11.37
CA LYS A 104 9.15 1.57 -12.81
C LYS A 104 10.48 0.92 -13.20
N ASN A 105 11.54 1.17 -12.46
CA ASN A 105 12.89 0.71 -12.82
C ASN A 105 13.16 -0.75 -12.46
N ASN A 106 12.39 -1.35 -11.54
CA ASN A 106 12.59 -2.72 -11.05
C ASN A 106 11.30 -3.57 -11.12
N HIS A 107 10.25 -3.08 -11.78
CA HIS A 107 8.99 -3.80 -11.94
C HIS A 107 9.10 -5.08 -12.80
N LEU A 108 10.21 -5.27 -13.55
CA LEU A 108 10.44 -6.49 -14.33
C LEU A 108 11.11 -7.61 -13.52
N ASP A 109 11.66 -7.27 -12.34
CA ASP A 109 12.33 -8.24 -11.45
C ASP A 109 11.31 -9.11 -10.68
N SER A 110 10.04 -8.71 -10.72
CA SER A 110 8.91 -9.34 -10.04
C SER A 110 7.64 -9.06 -10.84
N GLU A 111 6.75 -10.03 -11.02
CA GLU A 111 5.47 -9.76 -11.70
C GLU A 111 4.54 -9.04 -10.72
N VAL A 112 4.40 -7.73 -10.87
CA VAL A 112 3.54 -6.92 -10.00
C VAL A 112 2.59 -6.10 -10.84
N GLY A 113 1.29 -6.32 -10.63
CA GLY A 113 0.26 -5.66 -11.40
C GLY A 113 -1.09 -5.64 -10.69
N ILE A 114 -1.87 -4.61 -11.01
CA ILE A 114 -3.27 -4.52 -10.65
C ILE A 114 -4.13 -4.94 -11.84
N TYR A 115 -5.15 -5.76 -11.62
CA TYR A 115 -5.98 -6.32 -12.67
C TYR A 115 -7.44 -5.99 -12.41
N PHE A 116 -8.08 -5.39 -13.41
CA PHE A 116 -9.53 -5.18 -13.47
C PHE A 116 -10.13 -5.85 -14.73
N GLY A 117 -9.44 -6.86 -15.28
CA GLY A 117 -9.69 -7.39 -16.64
C GLY A 117 -8.63 -6.95 -17.65
N GLU A 118 -7.84 -5.92 -17.32
CA GLU A 118 -6.61 -5.55 -18.01
C GLU A 118 -5.45 -5.45 -17.01
N HIS A 119 -4.22 -5.65 -17.48
CA HIS A 119 -3.01 -5.54 -16.66
C HIS A 119 -2.60 -4.07 -16.48
N GLY A 120 -2.71 -3.57 -15.25
CA GLY A 120 -2.24 -2.26 -14.82
C GLY A 120 -0.86 -2.32 -14.14
N LEU A 121 -0.06 -1.27 -14.32
CA LEU A 121 1.21 -1.12 -13.62
C LEU A 121 0.97 -0.84 -12.13
N PHE A 122 1.82 -1.38 -11.26
CA PHE A 122 1.84 -1.04 -9.84
C PHE A 122 3.23 -0.54 -9.42
N GLU A 123 3.27 0.51 -8.60
CA GLU A 123 4.46 1.02 -7.92
C GLU A 123 4.14 1.23 -6.44
N GLY A 124 4.99 0.79 -5.51
CA GLY A 124 4.69 0.93 -4.09
C GLY A 124 5.65 0.25 -3.14
N ASP A 125 5.39 0.48 -1.86
CA ASP A 125 6.11 -0.08 -0.73
C ASP A 125 5.37 -1.30 -0.17
N PHE A 126 6.13 -2.35 0.12
CA PHE A 126 5.66 -3.64 0.62
C PHE A 126 6.32 -3.95 1.95
N PHE A 127 5.53 -4.44 2.90
CA PHE A 127 6.00 -4.81 4.23
C PHE A 127 5.32 -6.11 4.69
N ILE A 128 6.09 -7.01 5.29
CA ILE A 128 5.56 -8.15 6.05
C ILE A 128 6.10 -8.07 7.47
N LYS A 129 5.28 -7.61 8.42
CA LYS A 129 5.70 -7.41 9.82
C LYS A 129 4.56 -7.76 10.77
N ASN A 130 4.89 -8.39 11.90
CA ASN A 130 3.95 -8.68 12.99
C ASN A 130 2.69 -9.46 12.59
N GLY A 131 2.79 -10.38 11.62
CA GLY A 131 1.65 -11.15 11.12
C GLY A 131 0.75 -10.39 10.12
N TRP A 132 1.24 -9.28 9.56
CA TRP A 132 0.51 -8.47 8.59
C TRP A 132 1.33 -8.22 7.34
N ILE A 133 0.64 -8.23 6.20
CA ILE A 133 1.12 -7.70 4.94
C ILE A 133 0.54 -6.30 4.77
N ARG A 134 1.40 -5.30 4.58
CA ARG A 134 1.01 -3.92 4.27
C ARG A 134 1.59 -3.53 2.93
N ILE A 135 0.74 -2.97 2.07
CA ILE A 135 1.12 -2.49 0.74
C ILE A 135 0.54 -1.09 0.58
N ILE A 136 1.39 -0.14 0.22
CA ILE A 136 1.00 1.25 -0.03
C ILE A 136 1.65 1.69 -1.31
N GLY A 137 0.87 2.18 -2.26
CA GLY A 137 1.41 2.54 -3.56
C GLY A 137 0.40 3.20 -4.46
N PHE A 138 0.68 3.11 -5.76
CA PHE A 138 -0.17 3.58 -6.83
C PHE A 138 -0.30 2.50 -7.90
N GLY A 139 -1.53 2.25 -8.33
CA GLY A 139 -1.84 1.44 -9.50
C GLY A 139 -2.27 2.33 -10.66
N GLU A 140 -1.85 2.02 -11.87
CA GLU A 140 -2.31 2.67 -13.08
C GLU A 140 -3.40 1.84 -13.75
N VAL A 141 -4.58 2.43 -13.93
CA VAL A 141 -5.77 1.81 -14.52
C VAL A 141 -6.30 2.77 -15.60
N TYR A 142 -6.40 2.32 -16.85
CA TYR A 142 -6.72 3.16 -18.02
C TYR A 142 -5.92 4.49 -18.10
N GLY A 143 -4.62 4.43 -17.81
CA GLY A 143 -3.74 5.62 -17.88
C GLY A 143 -3.92 6.62 -16.73
N LYS A 144 -4.80 6.34 -15.76
CA LYS A 144 -4.96 7.14 -14.55
C LYS A 144 -4.35 6.41 -13.35
N LYS A 145 -3.62 7.15 -12.51
CA LYS A 145 -3.01 6.63 -11.28
C LYS A 145 -3.97 6.74 -10.10
N TYR A 146 -4.09 5.66 -9.35
CA TYR A 146 -4.92 5.56 -8.15
C TYR A 146 -4.09 5.16 -6.94
N PRO A 147 -4.28 5.79 -5.76
CA PRO A 147 -3.67 5.30 -4.54
C PRO A 147 -4.20 3.90 -4.24
N ILE A 148 -3.31 3.02 -3.79
CA ILE A 148 -3.65 1.67 -3.35
C ILE A 148 -3.17 1.50 -1.92
N LYS A 149 -4.06 0.97 -1.08
CA LYS A 149 -3.74 0.66 0.32
C LYS A 149 -4.31 -0.71 0.67
N ILE A 150 -3.41 -1.64 0.97
CA ILE A 150 -3.74 -2.97 1.46
C ILE A 150 -3.16 -3.15 2.85
N ASN A 151 -3.98 -3.68 3.74
CA ASN A 151 -3.54 -4.28 4.98
C ASN A 151 -4.21 -5.65 5.07
N PHE A 152 -3.43 -6.72 5.11
CA PHE A 152 -3.94 -8.09 5.08
C PHE A 152 -3.32 -8.89 6.21
N LYS A 153 -4.12 -9.68 6.91
CA LYS A 153 -3.66 -10.49 8.04
C LYS A 153 -3.16 -11.85 7.54
N LEU A 154 -1.93 -12.23 7.91
CA LEU A 154 -1.37 -13.56 7.64
C LEU A 154 -2.08 -14.66 8.44
#